data_AF-A0A022RI24-F1
#
_entry.id   AF-A0A022RI24-F1
#
_cell.length_a   1.000
_cell.length_b   1.000
_cell.length_c   1.000
_cell.angle_alpha   90.00
_cell.angle_beta   90.00
_cell.angle_gamma   90.00
#
_symmetry.space_group_name_H-M   'P 1'
#
loop_
_entity.id
_entity.type
_entity.pdbx_description
1 polymer ?
#
loop_
_entity_poly.entity_id
_entity_poly.type
_entity_poly.pdbx_seq_one_letter_code
_entity_poly.pdbx_strand_id
1 'polypeptide(L)'
;MAAAIFSLFIFFISLFIIQTTSSSSSSLPGLQILHAERQIDLSSHIVRVYLTLKVENIEDAPASKVLLAFTPTQFDHLSLVKAAITFGKKKKKSYVPLEVSPTELPNSPNETKYYAISLVKPLAKGETTTLEILYILTHSLEPFPVEISQSESQLVYYHDSAVILSPYHIKQQATIVQIPSNKVESFTQVEPAQRSGSDLRYGPYEERSPYSNSPIVIHFENNHPFAVVEELEREIEISHWGTVQVTEHYKLANAGAKHKGVFSRVEYQSKPTASGVSSFKHLLAELPPRVHSVYYRDDIGNISSSRLRTNSKKSELLIEPRYPLFGGWKATFVIGYAVPLQDFLFESAAGARYLNFSFGCPFADTVVDKLTVKVVLPEGSKDPSVKVSFPVEQSLKTKYSYLDIVGRTVVVLEKKNVAPEHNVPFQVHYKFNPIFMLAEPLMLVSAFFLFFVTSLVYLHIDLSLRK
;
A
#
# COMPACT_ATOMS: atom_id res chain seq x y z
N MET A 1 -73.94 39.34 22.09
CA MET A 1 -73.98 38.38 23.21
C MET A 1 -73.02 37.25 22.89
N ALA A 2 -71.96 37.17 23.68
CA ALA A 2 -71.07 36.04 23.96
C ALA A 2 -70.75 34.97 22.89
N ALA A 3 -69.43 34.83 22.70
CA ALA A 3 -68.67 33.58 22.60
C ALA A 3 -68.48 32.93 21.21
N ALA A 4 -67.38 33.29 20.55
CA ALA A 4 -66.41 32.30 20.03
C ALA A 4 -65.09 32.99 19.67
N ILE A 5 -64.36 33.41 20.72
CA ILE A 5 -62.92 33.68 20.67
C ILE A 5 -62.25 32.30 20.60
N PHE A 6 -61.95 31.79 19.41
CA PHE A 6 -60.90 30.78 19.15
C PHE A 6 -60.89 30.37 17.65
N SER A 7 -60.37 31.21 16.75
CA SER A 7 -59.87 30.72 15.44
C SER A 7 -59.07 31.75 14.64
N LEU A 8 -58.61 32.84 15.28
CA LEU A 8 -57.87 33.91 14.60
C LEU A 8 -56.40 33.92 15.07
N PHE A 9 -55.73 32.77 15.02
CA PHE A 9 -54.28 32.69 15.28
C PHE A 9 -53.59 31.48 14.61
N ILE A 10 -54.04 31.07 13.42
CA ILE A 10 -53.34 30.05 12.60
C ILE A 10 -53.44 30.43 11.10
N PHE A 11 -53.13 31.69 10.75
CA PHE A 11 -53.05 32.08 9.33
C PHE A 11 -51.92 33.07 9.00
N PHE A 12 -50.88 33.17 9.84
CA PHE A 12 -49.71 34.00 9.55
C PHE A 12 -48.41 33.43 10.14
N ILE A 13 -48.12 32.15 9.87
CA ILE A 13 -46.74 31.61 9.96
C ILE A 13 -46.54 30.63 8.78
N SER A 14 -46.56 31.15 7.56
CA SER A 14 -45.83 30.55 6.43
C SER A 14 -44.75 31.54 6.01
N LEU A 15 -43.88 31.89 6.96
CA LEU A 15 -42.68 32.64 6.66
C LEU A 15 -41.69 31.67 6.00
N PHE A 16 -41.53 31.86 4.72
CA PHE A 16 -40.46 31.41 3.85
C PHE A 16 -39.12 31.27 4.62
N ILE A 17 -38.80 30.08 5.13
CA ILE A 17 -37.43 29.71 5.47
C ILE A 17 -36.85 29.15 4.17
N ILE A 18 -36.35 30.04 3.31
CA ILE A 18 -35.32 29.68 2.36
C ILE A 18 -34.10 29.36 3.23
N GLN A 19 -33.90 28.08 3.54
CA GLN A 19 -32.56 27.61 3.87
C GLN A 19 -31.72 27.82 2.61
N THR A 20 -31.05 28.95 2.55
CA THR A 20 -29.84 29.09 1.76
C THR A 20 -28.86 28.08 2.34
N THR A 21 -28.85 26.87 1.76
CA THR A 21 -27.66 26.05 1.79
C THR A 21 -26.60 26.87 1.07
N SER A 22 -25.84 27.64 1.84
CA SER A 22 -24.54 28.13 1.43
C SER A 22 -23.71 26.88 1.18
N SER A 23 -23.76 26.39 -0.05
CA SER A 23 -22.63 25.69 -0.64
C SER A 23 -21.45 26.61 -0.41
N SER A 24 -20.60 26.25 0.54
CA SER A 24 -19.26 26.82 0.61
C SER A 24 -18.61 26.41 -0.70
N SER A 25 -18.72 27.27 -1.71
CA SER A 25 -17.80 27.27 -2.82
C SER A 25 -16.44 27.49 -2.17
N SER A 26 -15.71 26.42 -1.92
CA SER A 26 -14.32 26.49 -1.50
C SER A 26 -13.56 27.13 -2.65
N SER A 27 -13.54 28.47 -2.70
CA SER A 27 -12.64 29.22 -3.54
C SER A 27 -11.23 28.71 -3.24
N LEU A 28 -10.48 28.39 -4.28
CA LEU A 28 -9.09 28.01 -4.15
C LEU A 28 -8.39 29.09 -3.31
N PRO A 29 -7.68 28.74 -2.22
CA PRO A 29 -6.94 29.74 -1.46
C PRO A 29 -5.94 30.42 -2.41
N GLY A 30 -5.79 31.75 -2.32
CA GLY A 30 -4.92 32.55 -3.19
C GLY A 30 -3.43 32.31 -2.96
N LEU A 31 -3.01 31.08 -3.17
CA LEU A 31 -1.62 30.63 -3.13
C LEU A 31 -1.00 30.72 -4.52
N GLN A 32 0.30 30.94 -4.53
CA GLN A 32 1.14 30.86 -5.73
C GLN A 32 2.34 29.98 -5.47
N ILE A 33 2.82 29.32 -6.53
CA ILE A 33 4.04 28.52 -6.47
C ILE A 33 5.17 29.30 -7.11
N LEU A 34 6.18 29.66 -6.32
CA LEU A 34 7.35 30.41 -6.77
C LEU A 34 8.31 29.52 -7.57
N HIS A 35 8.54 28.31 -7.08
CA HIS A 35 9.43 27.34 -7.71
C HIS A 35 8.86 25.95 -7.51
N ALA A 36 8.79 25.18 -8.58
CA ALA A 36 8.36 23.79 -8.57
C ALA A 36 9.39 22.91 -9.28
N GLU A 37 9.88 21.88 -8.60
CA GLU A 37 10.76 20.88 -9.19
C GLU A 37 10.09 19.52 -9.06
N ARG A 38 9.93 18.81 -10.19
CA ARG A 38 9.36 17.47 -10.23
C ARG A 38 10.40 16.50 -10.76
N GLN A 39 10.82 15.55 -9.93
CA GLN A 39 11.69 14.45 -10.32
C GLN A 39 10.88 13.16 -10.41
N ILE A 40 10.83 12.55 -11.59
CA ILE A 40 10.13 11.31 -11.89
C ILE A 40 11.18 10.22 -12.05
N ASP A 41 11.13 9.20 -11.20
CA ASP A 41 12.01 8.04 -11.26
C ASP A 41 11.29 6.86 -11.91
N LEU A 42 11.77 6.46 -13.10
CA LEU A 42 11.28 5.34 -13.90
C LEU A 42 12.24 4.13 -13.84
N SER A 43 13.20 4.12 -12.91
CA SER A 43 14.22 3.07 -12.80
C SER A 43 13.63 1.67 -12.55
N SER A 44 12.46 1.60 -11.92
CA SER A 44 11.70 0.37 -11.71
C SER A 44 10.35 0.41 -12.44
N HIS A 45 9.55 -0.64 -12.30
CA HIS A 45 8.18 -0.63 -12.82
C HIS A 45 7.20 0.19 -11.96
N ILE A 46 7.65 0.60 -10.77
CA ILE A 46 6.95 1.50 -9.85
C ILE A 46 7.49 2.91 -10.08
N VAL A 47 6.60 3.83 -10.46
CA VAL A 47 6.98 5.22 -10.75
C VAL A 47 6.95 6.00 -9.45
N ARG A 48 8.12 6.53 -9.06
CA ARG A 48 8.25 7.38 -7.86
C ARG A 48 8.42 8.82 -8.29
N VAL A 49 7.56 9.70 -7.79
CA VAL A 49 7.64 11.12 -8.10
C VAL A 49 7.92 11.93 -6.86
N TYR A 50 9.04 12.65 -6.89
CA TYR A 50 9.45 13.63 -5.89
C TYR A 50 9.10 15.02 -6.39
N LEU A 51 8.28 15.74 -5.65
CA LEU A 51 7.79 17.06 -6.01
C LEU A 51 8.15 18.05 -4.90
N THR A 52 9.01 19.02 -5.23
CA THR A 52 9.41 20.10 -4.34
C THR A 52 8.68 21.37 -4.74
N LEU A 53 7.81 21.88 -3.85
CA LEU A 53 7.01 23.08 -4.09
C LEU A 53 7.38 24.18 -3.11
N LYS A 54 7.82 25.34 -3.62
CA LYS A 54 7.94 26.56 -2.81
C LYS A 54 6.67 27.40 -2.96
N VAL A 55 5.81 27.33 -1.96
CA VAL A 55 4.48 27.95 -1.94
C VAL A 55 4.51 29.28 -1.19
N GLU A 56 3.83 30.29 -1.71
CA GLU A 56 3.63 31.62 -1.14
C GLU A 56 2.14 31.93 -1.01
N ASN A 57 1.74 32.58 0.09
CA ASN A 57 0.38 33.10 0.23
C ASN A 57 0.28 34.56 -0.24
N ILE A 58 -0.61 34.84 -1.19
CA ILE A 58 -0.81 36.20 -1.74
C ILE A 58 -1.97 36.92 -1.05
N GLU A 59 -2.92 36.18 -0.49
CA GLU A 59 -4.11 36.73 0.15
C GLU A 59 -3.83 37.20 1.58
N ASP A 60 -4.63 38.15 2.07
CA ASP A 60 -4.58 38.61 3.46
C ASP A 60 -5.03 37.52 4.45
N ALA A 61 -5.90 36.61 4.00
CA ALA A 61 -6.36 35.48 4.81
C ALA A 61 -5.25 34.42 4.94
N PRO A 62 -5.00 33.89 6.15
CA PRO A 62 -3.98 32.88 6.34
C PRO A 62 -4.38 31.54 5.71
N ALA A 63 -3.51 30.98 4.87
CA ALA A 63 -3.76 29.71 4.20
C ALA A 63 -3.28 28.53 5.07
N SER A 64 -4.18 27.60 5.39
CA SER A 64 -3.88 26.41 6.20
C SER A 64 -3.78 25.12 5.38
N LYS A 65 -4.22 25.13 4.12
CA LYS A 65 -4.26 23.97 3.23
C LYS A 65 -3.65 24.30 1.88
N VAL A 66 -2.92 23.34 1.32
CA VAL A 66 -2.38 23.38 -0.05
C VAL A 66 -2.96 22.21 -0.83
N LEU A 67 -3.50 22.47 -2.03
CA LEU A 67 -4.08 21.44 -2.88
C LEU A 67 -3.06 20.92 -3.90
N LEU A 68 -2.96 19.61 -3.99
CA LEU A 68 -2.28 18.90 -5.08
C LEU A 68 -3.32 18.42 -6.09
N ALA A 69 -3.09 18.69 -7.37
CA ALA A 69 -3.96 18.27 -8.46
C ALA A 69 -3.37 17.08 -9.20
N PHE A 70 -4.23 16.15 -9.59
CA PHE A 70 -3.89 14.98 -10.39
C PHE A 70 -4.89 14.82 -11.52
N THR A 71 -4.40 14.38 -12.68
CA THR A 71 -5.29 13.94 -13.76
C THR A 71 -6.07 12.69 -13.32
N PRO A 72 -7.27 12.43 -13.87
CA PRO A 72 -8.04 11.22 -13.53
C PRO A 72 -7.22 9.94 -13.70
N THR A 73 -6.48 9.83 -14.82
CA THR A 73 -5.63 8.66 -15.10
C THR A 73 -4.52 8.49 -14.07
N GLN A 74 -3.82 9.56 -13.68
CA GLN A 74 -2.81 9.49 -12.62
C GLN A 74 -3.41 9.13 -11.27
N PHE A 75 -4.61 9.64 -10.97
CA PHE A 75 -5.29 9.40 -9.71
C PHE A 75 -5.68 7.92 -9.55
N ASP A 76 -6.12 7.26 -10.63
CA ASP A 76 -6.45 5.83 -10.62
C ASP A 76 -5.23 4.94 -10.35
N HIS A 77 -4.06 5.36 -10.83
CA HIS A 77 -2.78 4.67 -10.63
C HIS A 77 -2.09 5.02 -9.30
N LEU A 78 -2.64 5.94 -8.52
CA LEU A 78 -2.02 6.48 -7.32
C LEU A 78 -2.09 5.48 -6.15
N SER A 79 -0.93 5.12 -5.63
CA SER A 79 -0.81 4.15 -4.54
C SER A 79 -0.65 4.85 -3.18
N LEU A 80 0.15 5.91 -3.15
CA LEU A 80 0.53 6.63 -1.93
C LEU A 80 0.83 8.09 -2.23
N VAL A 81 0.45 8.99 -1.32
CA VAL A 81 0.90 10.38 -1.29
C VAL A 81 1.41 10.68 0.13
N LYS A 82 2.63 11.19 0.22
CA LYS A 82 3.26 11.68 1.45
C LYS A 82 3.71 13.11 1.22
N ALA A 83 3.52 13.98 2.20
CA ALA A 83 4.01 15.35 2.17
C ALA A 83 4.75 15.67 3.47
N ALA A 84 5.79 16.49 3.38
CA ALA A 84 6.54 16.95 4.53
C ALA A 84 7.02 18.40 4.33
N ILE A 85 7.21 19.11 5.44
CA ILE A 85 7.91 20.41 5.45
C ILE A 85 9.36 20.16 5.79
N THR A 86 10.26 20.83 5.06
CA THR A 86 11.68 20.83 5.40
C THR A 86 12.05 21.98 6.32
N PHE A 87 12.75 21.67 7.40
CA PHE A 87 13.41 22.66 8.27
C PHE A 87 14.94 22.48 8.25
N GLY A 88 15.69 23.57 8.11
CA GLY A 88 17.16 23.58 8.19
C GLY A 88 17.90 23.86 6.87
N LYS A 89 19.20 24.24 6.96
CA LYS A 89 20.05 24.55 5.80
C LYS A 89 20.86 23.32 5.35
N LYS A 90 20.82 23.03 4.04
CA LYS A 90 21.66 22.10 3.22
C LYS A 90 22.06 20.73 3.80
N LYS A 91 22.78 20.64 4.93
CA LYS A 91 23.37 19.39 5.46
C LYS A 91 22.63 18.76 6.65
N LYS A 92 21.66 19.44 7.25
CA LYS A 92 20.76 18.90 8.30
C LYS A 92 19.31 19.26 7.99
N LYS A 93 18.75 18.73 6.90
CA LYS A 93 17.32 18.86 6.60
C LYS A 93 16.55 17.94 7.55
N SER A 94 15.69 18.51 8.37
CA SER A 94 14.67 17.77 9.13
C SER A 94 13.37 17.78 8.34
N TYR A 95 12.66 16.66 8.32
CA TYR A 95 11.38 16.50 7.63
C TYR A 95 10.28 16.33 8.68
N VAL A 96 9.29 17.22 8.65
CA VAL A 96 8.09 17.10 9.49
C VAL A 96 6.95 16.62 8.60
N PRO A 97 6.41 15.40 8.81
CA PRO A 97 5.33 14.87 7.99
C PRO A 97 4.07 15.71 8.16
N LEU A 98 3.34 15.89 7.05
CA LEU A 98 2.07 16.59 7.00
C LEU A 98 0.93 15.60 6.78
N GLU A 99 -0.25 15.96 7.27
CA GLU A 99 -1.47 15.22 6.99
C GLU A 99 -1.93 15.49 5.55
N VAL A 100 -2.20 14.41 4.83
CA VAL A 100 -2.66 14.44 3.44
C VAL A 100 -3.98 13.71 3.35
N SER A 101 -5.01 14.37 2.83
CA SER A 101 -6.36 13.80 2.72
C SER A 101 -6.92 14.00 1.31
N PRO A 102 -7.65 13.01 0.74
CA PRO A 102 -8.33 13.20 -0.53
C PRO A 102 -9.40 14.29 -0.38
N THR A 103 -9.57 15.13 -1.39
CA THR A 103 -10.56 16.21 -1.39
C THR A 103 -11.17 16.35 -2.77
N GLU A 104 -12.49 16.49 -2.83
CA GLU A 104 -13.20 16.77 -4.07
C GLU A 104 -13.62 18.24 -4.12
N LEU A 105 -13.43 18.87 -5.28
CA LEU A 105 -13.93 20.21 -5.56
C LEU A 105 -15.11 20.10 -6.52
N PRO A 106 -16.28 20.70 -6.22
CA PRO A 106 -17.50 20.50 -7.00
C PRO A 106 -17.45 21.01 -8.45
N ASN A 107 -16.46 21.87 -8.78
CA ASN A 107 -16.25 22.42 -10.12
C ASN A 107 -14.79 22.22 -10.58
N SER A 108 -14.28 20.99 -10.54
CA SER A 108 -12.90 20.72 -10.96
C SER A 108 -12.76 20.75 -12.50
N PRO A 109 -11.80 21.52 -13.05
CA PRO A 109 -11.53 21.49 -14.49
C PRO A 109 -11.09 20.09 -14.93
N ASN A 110 -11.60 19.59 -16.06
CA ASN A 110 -11.22 18.30 -16.67
C ASN A 110 -11.26 17.11 -15.69
N GLU A 111 -12.23 17.09 -14.77
CA GLU A 111 -12.40 16.03 -13.77
C GLU A 111 -11.19 15.84 -12.84
N THR A 112 -10.35 16.88 -12.71
CA THR A 112 -9.15 16.87 -11.86
C THR A 112 -9.52 16.45 -10.43
N LYS A 113 -8.74 15.53 -9.87
CA LYS A 113 -8.87 15.05 -8.49
C LYS A 113 -7.80 15.69 -7.61
N TYR A 114 -8.10 15.87 -6.32
CA TYR A 114 -7.20 16.60 -5.41
C TYR A 114 -6.87 15.83 -4.14
N TYR A 115 -5.67 16.13 -3.63
CA TYR A 115 -5.31 15.90 -2.24
C TYR A 115 -5.07 17.24 -1.56
N ALA A 116 -5.62 17.41 -0.35
CA ALA A 116 -5.33 18.54 0.51
C ALA A 116 -4.22 18.17 1.50
N ILE A 117 -3.17 18.99 1.51
CA ILE A 117 -2.10 18.96 2.49
C ILE A 117 -2.42 19.98 3.58
N SER A 118 -2.58 19.52 4.82
CA SER A 118 -2.79 20.38 5.99
C SER A 118 -1.45 20.89 6.52
N LEU A 119 -1.26 22.21 6.56
CA LEU A 119 -0.06 22.85 7.08
C LEU A 119 -0.11 22.90 8.62
N VAL A 120 1.02 22.61 9.27
CA VAL A 120 1.13 22.69 10.75
C VAL A 120 0.96 24.14 11.24
N LYS A 121 1.52 25.10 10.51
CA LYS A 121 1.37 26.53 10.76
C LYS A 121 0.71 27.17 9.53
N PRO A 122 -0.41 27.90 9.68
CA PRO A 122 -1.00 28.66 8.60
C PRO A 122 -0.01 29.68 8.03
N LEU A 123 0.02 29.83 6.72
CA LEU A 123 0.87 30.79 6.01
C LEU A 123 0.23 32.18 6.06
N ALA A 124 0.91 33.16 6.68
CA ALA A 124 0.51 34.56 6.58
C ALA A 124 0.79 35.13 5.17
N LYS A 125 0.22 36.28 4.85
CA LYS A 125 0.48 36.98 3.58
C LYS A 125 1.97 37.21 3.35
N GLY A 126 2.46 36.82 2.17
CA GLY A 126 3.87 36.90 1.79
C GLY A 126 4.79 35.88 2.48
N GLU A 127 4.27 35.04 3.38
CA GLU A 127 5.05 33.95 3.98
C GLU A 127 5.22 32.83 2.96
N THR A 128 6.41 32.20 2.96
CA THR A 128 6.72 31.09 2.06
C THR A 128 7.06 29.83 2.84
N THR A 129 6.68 28.68 2.30
CA THR A 129 7.07 27.36 2.81
C THR A 129 7.53 26.46 1.67
N THR A 130 8.39 25.50 1.98
CA THR A 130 8.83 24.48 1.03
C THR A 130 8.23 23.14 1.43
N LEU A 131 7.44 22.57 0.52
CA LEU A 131 6.83 21.26 0.64
C LEU A 131 7.63 20.26 -0.18
N GLU A 132 7.98 19.14 0.44
CA GLU A 132 8.55 17.97 -0.24
C GLU A 132 7.46 16.90 -0.26
N ILE A 133 7.05 16.51 -1.46
CA ILE A 133 5.97 15.57 -1.69
C ILE A 133 6.54 14.35 -2.40
N LEU A 134 6.18 13.17 -1.92
CA LEU A 134 6.42 11.90 -2.59
C LEU A 134 5.07 11.31 -2.94
N TYR A 135 4.84 11.03 -4.22
CA TYR A 135 3.73 10.19 -4.63
C TYR A 135 4.21 9.04 -5.51
N ILE A 136 3.48 7.94 -5.44
CA ILE A 136 3.83 6.69 -6.12
C ILE A 136 2.71 6.30 -7.05
N LEU A 137 3.06 6.08 -8.31
CA LEU A 137 2.16 5.57 -9.33
C LEU A 137 2.53 4.13 -9.67
N THR A 138 1.52 3.28 -9.72
CA THR A 138 1.62 1.85 -10.07
C THR A 138 0.86 1.60 -11.35
N HIS A 139 1.28 0.61 -12.15
CA HIS A 139 0.63 0.29 -13.43
C HIS A 139 0.60 1.46 -14.43
N SER A 140 1.58 2.37 -14.34
CA SER A 140 1.68 3.54 -15.24
C SER A 140 2.67 3.34 -16.40
N LEU A 141 3.36 2.20 -16.44
CA LEU A 141 4.25 1.82 -17.54
C LEU A 141 3.54 0.80 -18.41
N GLU A 142 3.37 1.12 -19.68
CA GLU A 142 2.67 0.27 -20.65
C GLU A 142 3.68 -0.43 -21.57
N PRO A 143 3.77 -1.76 -21.56
CA PRO A 143 4.67 -2.47 -22.47
C PRO A 143 4.32 -2.23 -23.94
N PHE A 144 5.30 -1.76 -24.72
CA PHE A 144 5.16 -1.57 -26.15
C PHE A 144 6.48 -1.92 -26.88
N PRO A 145 6.54 -3.04 -27.62
CA PRO A 145 5.41 -3.90 -28.01
C PRO A 145 4.80 -4.67 -26.82
N VAL A 146 3.51 -4.98 -26.92
CA VAL A 146 2.76 -5.70 -25.88
C VAL A 146 3.26 -7.13 -25.70
N GLU A 147 3.81 -7.73 -26.75
CA GLU A 147 4.39 -9.06 -26.73
C GLU A 147 5.82 -9.04 -27.27
N ILE A 148 6.72 -9.76 -26.61
CA ILE A 148 8.13 -9.88 -26.97
C ILE A 148 8.58 -11.34 -26.99
N SER A 149 9.48 -11.68 -27.91
CA SER A 149 10.13 -12.99 -27.93
C SER A 149 11.11 -13.15 -26.75
N GLN A 150 11.63 -14.36 -26.56
CA GLN A 150 12.52 -14.66 -25.43
C GLN A 150 13.79 -13.80 -25.39
N SER A 151 14.27 -13.31 -26.53
CA SER A 151 15.56 -12.63 -26.67
C SER A 151 15.43 -11.17 -27.08
N GLU A 152 14.21 -10.63 -27.04
CA GLU A 152 13.93 -9.21 -27.25
C GLU A 152 13.97 -8.46 -25.93
N SER A 153 14.39 -7.20 -26.00
CA SER A 153 14.33 -6.27 -24.88
C SER A 153 12.90 -5.80 -24.64
N GLN A 154 12.56 -5.56 -23.38
CA GLN A 154 11.29 -4.95 -23.01
C GLN A 154 11.39 -3.43 -23.14
N LEU A 155 10.51 -2.87 -23.98
CA LEU A 155 10.31 -1.44 -24.16
C LEU A 155 8.95 -1.05 -23.57
N VAL A 156 8.86 0.14 -22.98
CA VAL A 156 7.63 0.63 -22.32
C VAL A 156 7.36 2.09 -22.66
N TYR A 157 6.08 2.45 -22.70
CA TYR A 157 5.61 3.83 -22.72
C TYR A 157 5.35 4.33 -21.30
N TYR A 158 5.74 5.59 -21.06
CA TYR A 158 5.31 6.37 -19.92
C TYR A 158 4.58 7.62 -20.42
N HIS A 159 3.35 7.82 -19.94
CA HIS A 159 2.49 8.94 -20.29
C HIS A 159 2.37 9.91 -19.10
N ASP A 160 2.70 11.17 -19.32
CA ASP A 160 2.57 12.24 -18.32
C ASP A 160 2.46 13.60 -19.04
N SER A 161 2.72 14.70 -18.35
CA SER A 161 2.85 16.05 -18.86
C SER A 161 4.27 16.57 -18.62
N ALA A 162 4.80 17.43 -19.48
CA ALA A 162 6.07 18.15 -19.26
C ALA A 162 5.93 19.20 -18.14
N VAL A 163 4.74 19.77 -17.98
CA VAL A 163 4.41 20.75 -16.95
C VAL A 163 3.61 20.10 -15.81
N ILE A 164 3.81 20.59 -14.60
CA ILE A 164 3.12 20.14 -13.39
C ILE A 164 1.69 20.67 -13.41
N LEU A 165 0.73 19.76 -13.30
CA LEU A 165 -0.67 20.13 -13.12
C LEU A 165 -0.86 20.73 -11.72
N SER A 166 -1.31 21.98 -11.66
CA SER A 166 -1.54 22.68 -10.40
C SER A 166 -2.77 23.58 -10.48
N PRO A 167 -3.57 23.70 -9.39
CA PRO A 167 -4.65 24.67 -9.33
C PRO A 167 -4.13 26.10 -9.10
N TYR A 168 -2.84 26.26 -8.83
CA TYR A 168 -2.19 27.54 -8.56
C TYR A 168 -1.33 27.98 -9.74
N HIS A 169 -1.09 29.29 -9.83
CA HIS A 169 -0.14 29.84 -10.79
C HIS A 169 1.30 29.47 -10.40
N ILE A 170 2.12 29.07 -11.37
CA ILE A 170 3.50 28.65 -11.14
C ILE A 170 4.47 29.60 -11.85
N LYS A 171 5.31 30.33 -11.09
CA LYS A 171 6.29 31.27 -11.66
C LYS A 171 7.40 30.55 -12.43
N GLN A 172 7.95 29.49 -11.85
CA GLN A 172 9.02 28.72 -12.46
C GLN A 172 8.88 27.23 -12.13
N GLN A 173 9.06 26.37 -13.14
CA GLN A 173 9.07 24.93 -12.93
C GLN A 173 10.06 24.18 -13.81
N ALA A 174 10.50 23.01 -13.33
CA ALA A 174 11.24 22.05 -14.12
C ALA A 174 10.78 20.62 -13.80
N THR A 175 10.74 19.76 -14.82
CA THR A 175 10.51 18.33 -14.66
C THR A 175 11.76 17.58 -15.10
N ILE A 176 12.26 16.66 -14.26
CA ILE A 176 13.40 15.79 -14.53
C ILE A 176 12.90 14.35 -14.49
N VAL A 177 13.16 13.57 -15.53
CA VAL A 177 12.77 12.18 -15.65
C VAL A 177 14.04 11.33 -15.69
N GLN A 178 14.15 10.39 -14.76
CA GLN A 178 15.25 9.42 -14.68
C GLN A 178 14.81 8.10 -15.28
N ILE A 179 15.54 7.66 -16.30
CA ILE A 179 15.26 6.46 -17.08
C ILE A 179 16.24 5.35 -16.65
N PRO A 180 15.83 4.07 -16.60
CA PRO A 180 16.70 2.97 -16.13
C PRO A 180 17.93 2.73 -17.00
N SER A 181 17.88 3.13 -18.27
CA SER A 181 18.95 2.94 -19.24
C SER A 181 19.10 4.13 -20.18
N ASN A 182 20.24 4.19 -20.87
CA ASN A 182 20.46 5.18 -21.93
C ASN A 182 19.73 4.81 -23.25
N LYS A 183 18.96 3.72 -23.30
CA LYS A 183 18.22 3.31 -24.50
C LYS A 183 16.80 3.88 -24.45
N VAL A 184 16.62 4.97 -25.18
CA VAL A 184 15.32 5.64 -25.37
C VAL A 184 15.06 5.65 -26.86
N GLU A 185 13.93 5.09 -27.26
CA GLU A 185 13.48 5.00 -28.65
C GLU A 185 12.93 6.36 -29.12
N SER A 186 12.05 6.96 -28.32
CA SER A 186 11.49 8.27 -28.61
C SER A 186 11.03 8.99 -27.35
N PHE A 187 10.97 10.31 -27.40
CA PHE A 187 10.34 11.14 -26.37
C PHE A 187 9.72 12.38 -27.01
N THR A 188 8.60 12.86 -26.47
CA THR A 188 7.98 14.10 -26.93
C THR A 188 8.89 15.29 -26.61
N GLN A 189 9.19 16.12 -27.61
CA GLN A 189 9.95 17.37 -27.42
C GLN A 189 8.98 18.51 -27.09
N VAL A 190 9.14 19.07 -25.89
CA VAL A 190 8.45 20.29 -25.44
C VAL A 190 9.54 21.28 -25.05
N GLU A 191 9.76 22.30 -25.87
CA GLU A 191 10.90 23.19 -25.71
C GLU A 191 10.75 24.12 -24.48
N PRO A 192 11.78 24.29 -23.63
CA PRO A 192 13.11 23.67 -23.73
C PRO A 192 13.13 22.22 -23.19
N ALA A 193 13.62 21.29 -24.02
CA ALA A 193 13.84 19.89 -23.62
C ALA A 193 15.32 19.51 -23.80
N GLN A 194 15.93 18.91 -22.79
CA GLN A 194 17.32 18.48 -22.82
C GLN A 194 17.46 17.05 -22.32
N ARG A 195 18.28 16.25 -23.00
CA ARG A 195 18.59 14.88 -22.60
C ARG A 195 20.08 14.76 -22.30
N SER A 196 20.42 14.18 -21.16
CA SER A 196 21.78 13.87 -20.74
C SER A 196 21.86 12.44 -20.23
N GLY A 197 22.26 11.51 -21.09
CA GLY A 197 22.31 10.08 -20.75
C GLY A 197 20.93 9.50 -20.44
N SER A 198 20.75 9.09 -19.19
CA SER A 198 19.52 8.52 -18.61
C SER A 198 18.54 9.59 -18.11
N ASP A 199 18.98 10.85 -18.03
CA ASP A 199 18.17 11.92 -17.48
C ASP A 199 17.58 12.76 -18.62
N LEU A 200 16.27 12.98 -18.56
CA LEU A 200 15.51 13.82 -19.48
C LEU A 200 14.92 15.01 -18.71
N ARG A 201 15.23 16.22 -19.12
CA ARG A 201 14.81 17.45 -18.48
C ARG A 201 13.86 18.24 -19.38
N TYR A 202 12.73 18.62 -18.83
CA TYR A 202 11.76 19.53 -19.40
C TYR A 202 11.75 20.85 -18.61
N GLY A 203 11.88 21.97 -19.32
CA GLY A 203 12.02 23.28 -18.71
C GLY A 203 13.48 23.66 -18.41
N PRO A 204 13.70 24.82 -17.79
CA PRO A 204 12.73 25.57 -16.99
C PRO A 204 11.63 26.20 -17.84
N TYR A 205 10.40 26.15 -17.34
CA TYR A 205 9.26 26.89 -17.88
C TYR A 205 8.88 28.01 -16.92
N GLU A 206 8.53 29.17 -17.46
CA GLU A 206 8.16 30.35 -16.69
C GLU A 206 6.67 30.69 -16.85
N GLU A 207 6.10 31.31 -15.81
CA GLU A 207 4.75 31.91 -15.78
C GLU A 207 3.65 31.00 -16.34
N ARG A 208 3.45 29.82 -15.73
CA ARG A 208 2.43 28.85 -16.14
C ARG A 208 1.12 29.05 -15.41
N SER A 209 0.06 29.24 -16.20
CA SER A 209 -1.30 29.40 -15.71
C SER A 209 -1.80 28.15 -14.97
N PRO A 210 -2.75 28.32 -14.03
CA PRO A 210 -3.46 27.21 -13.39
C PRO A 210 -4.00 26.20 -14.42
N TYR A 211 -3.95 24.91 -14.07
CA TYR A 211 -4.44 23.79 -14.87
C TYR A 211 -3.83 23.66 -16.27
N SER A 212 -2.64 24.22 -16.49
CA SER A 212 -1.89 24.00 -17.73
C SER A 212 -1.44 22.54 -17.87
N ASN A 213 -1.48 22.03 -19.10
CA ASN A 213 -1.11 20.67 -19.44
C ASN A 213 -0.28 20.66 -20.74
N SER A 214 0.76 19.84 -20.80
CA SER A 214 1.62 19.69 -21.97
C SER A 214 1.99 18.21 -22.09
N PRO A 215 1.15 17.37 -22.71
CA PRO A 215 1.30 15.93 -22.68
C PRO A 215 2.62 15.47 -23.30
N ILE A 216 3.26 14.51 -22.66
CA ILE A 216 4.49 13.86 -23.11
C ILE A 216 4.33 12.35 -23.09
N VAL A 217 5.03 11.71 -24.03
CA VAL A 217 5.19 10.26 -24.10
C VAL A 217 6.68 9.97 -24.17
N ILE A 218 7.14 9.03 -23.35
CA ILE A 218 8.54 8.59 -23.32
C ILE A 218 8.54 7.09 -23.59
N HIS A 219 9.28 6.66 -24.61
CA HIS A 219 9.43 5.27 -25.02
C HIS A 219 10.87 4.82 -24.78
N PHE A 220 11.06 3.88 -23.86
CA PHE A 220 12.40 3.49 -23.40
C PHE A 220 12.49 2.02 -23.03
N GLU A 221 13.73 1.51 -22.97
CA GLU A 221 14.02 0.15 -22.53
C GLU A 221 13.97 0.03 -21.01
N ASN A 222 13.11 -0.86 -20.53
CA ASN A 222 13.03 -1.25 -19.13
C ASN A 222 12.96 -2.78 -19.01
N ASN A 223 14.13 -3.40 -18.86
CA ASN A 223 14.25 -4.85 -18.71
C ASN A 223 14.09 -5.33 -17.24
N HIS A 224 13.71 -4.46 -16.31
CA HIS A 224 13.36 -4.94 -14.97
C HIS A 224 12.09 -5.79 -15.05
N PRO A 225 12.02 -6.87 -14.26
CA PRO A 225 10.83 -7.70 -14.24
C PRO A 225 9.70 -7.00 -13.45
N PHE A 226 8.48 -6.99 -13.98
CA PHE A 226 7.38 -6.21 -13.43
C PHE A 226 6.60 -7.06 -12.42
N ALA A 227 7.00 -6.97 -11.15
CA ALA A 227 6.52 -7.85 -10.09
C ALA A 227 5.18 -7.34 -9.54
N VAL A 228 4.09 -7.96 -9.99
CA VAL A 228 2.74 -7.63 -9.54
C VAL A 228 2.15 -8.84 -8.84
N VAL A 229 1.85 -8.69 -7.55
CA VAL A 229 1.08 -9.66 -6.80
C VAL A 229 -0.38 -9.25 -6.86
N GLU A 230 -1.17 -9.96 -7.66
CA GLU A 230 -2.59 -9.67 -7.87
C GLU A 230 -3.37 -9.81 -6.55
N GLU A 231 -2.99 -10.79 -5.72
CA GLU A 231 -3.57 -11.01 -4.41
C GLU A 231 -2.50 -11.53 -3.44
N LEU A 232 -2.34 -10.82 -2.33
CA LEU A 232 -1.53 -11.25 -1.18
C LEU A 232 -2.45 -11.39 0.03
N GLU A 233 -2.63 -12.62 0.49
CA GLU A 233 -3.29 -12.91 1.75
C GLU A 233 -2.24 -13.28 2.79
N ARG A 234 -2.08 -12.44 3.83
CA ARG A 234 -1.18 -12.70 4.95
C ARG A 234 -2.01 -13.01 6.19
N GLU A 235 -1.85 -14.20 6.73
CA GLU A 235 -2.39 -14.58 8.04
C GLU A 235 -1.28 -14.54 9.09
N ILE A 236 -1.53 -13.83 10.19
CA ILE A 236 -0.65 -13.70 11.35
C ILE A 236 -1.39 -14.28 12.55
N GLU A 237 -1.03 -15.49 12.94
CA GLU A 237 -1.60 -16.18 14.09
C GLU A 237 -0.73 -15.97 15.33
N ILE A 238 -1.32 -15.35 16.35
CA ILE A 238 -0.66 -15.11 17.63
C ILE A 238 -0.94 -16.30 18.55
N SER A 239 0.10 -16.91 19.11
CA SER A 239 -0.02 -17.91 20.17
C SER A 239 0.69 -17.44 21.43
N HIS A 240 -0.07 -17.22 22.51
CA HIS A 240 0.51 -16.87 23.82
C HIS A 240 1.40 -17.99 24.40
N TRP A 241 1.39 -19.19 23.81
CA TRP A 241 2.32 -20.27 24.16
C TRP A 241 3.76 -20.02 23.66
N GLY A 242 4.02 -18.97 22.88
CA GLY A 242 5.37 -18.44 22.65
C GLY A 242 5.75 -18.10 21.21
N THR A 243 4.84 -18.22 20.25
CA THR A 243 5.14 -17.99 18.83
C THR A 243 4.09 -17.13 18.13
N VAL A 244 4.54 -16.39 17.12
CA VAL A 244 3.68 -15.82 16.09
C VAL A 244 3.96 -16.58 14.80
N GLN A 245 2.92 -17.19 14.24
CA GLN A 245 3.01 -17.95 13.00
C GLN A 245 2.44 -17.10 11.86
N VAL A 246 3.22 -16.95 10.79
CA VAL A 246 2.85 -16.16 9.62
C VAL A 246 2.72 -17.10 8.42
N THR A 247 1.62 -16.98 7.70
CA THR A 247 1.36 -17.70 6.45
C THR A 247 0.91 -16.71 5.39
N GLU A 248 1.61 -16.68 4.26
CA GLU A 248 1.39 -15.73 3.17
C GLU A 248 1.09 -16.48 1.88
N HIS A 249 -0.06 -16.20 1.28
CA HIS A 249 -0.48 -16.73 -0.01
C HIS A 249 -0.28 -15.66 -1.08
N TYR A 250 0.49 -16.01 -2.11
CA TYR A 250 0.85 -15.12 -3.21
C TYR A 250 0.20 -15.58 -4.50
N LYS A 251 -0.42 -14.65 -5.23
CA LYS A 251 -0.72 -14.76 -6.67
C LYS A 251 0.16 -13.79 -7.44
N LEU A 252 1.38 -14.21 -7.75
CA LEU A 252 2.36 -13.38 -8.45
C LEU A 252 2.17 -13.47 -9.97
N ALA A 253 2.27 -12.35 -10.65
CA ALA A 253 2.30 -12.23 -12.10
C ALA A 253 3.48 -11.37 -12.55
N ASN A 254 4.07 -11.70 -13.70
CA ASN A 254 4.95 -10.77 -14.40
C ASN A 254 4.09 -9.89 -15.32
N ALA A 255 3.90 -8.63 -14.94
CA ALA A 255 3.07 -7.67 -15.68
C ALA A 255 3.81 -6.99 -16.85
N GLY A 256 5.01 -7.44 -17.18
CA GLY A 256 5.79 -6.93 -18.31
C GLY A 256 5.22 -7.36 -19.67
N ALA A 257 5.96 -7.06 -20.73
CA ALA A 257 5.59 -7.46 -22.09
C ALA A 257 5.41 -8.99 -22.17
N LYS A 258 4.28 -9.43 -22.72
CA LYS A 258 3.89 -10.84 -22.76
C LYS A 258 4.86 -11.66 -23.59
N HIS A 259 5.14 -12.89 -23.17
CA HIS A 259 5.97 -13.79 -23.95
C HIS A 259 5.29 -14.21 -25.25
N LYS A 260 5.98 -13.99 -26.38
CA LYS A 260 5.57 -14.43 -27.71
C LYS A 260 6.44 -15.57 -28.21
N GLY A 261 5.80 -16.57 -28.82
CA GLY A 261 6.48 -17.70 -29.44
C GLY A 261 6.74 -18.85 -28.47
N VAL A 262 7.78 -19.63 -28.74
CA VAL A 262 8.12 -20.84 -27.99
C VAL A 262 9.21 -20.53 -26.97
N PHE A 263 9.01 -21.02 -25.74
CA PHE A 263 10.06 -21.01 -24.74
C PHE A 263 11.13 -22.06 -25.04
N SER A 264 12.38 -21.61 -25.21
CA SER A 264 13.57 -22.44 -25.40
C SER A 264 14.43 -22.44 -24.14
N ARG A 265 14.41 -23.57 -23.42
CA ARG A 265 15.29 -23.79 -22.25
C ARG A 265 16.76 -23.65 -22.60
N VAL A 266 17.16 -24.17 -23.76
CA VAL A 266 18.56 -24.14 -24.23
C VAL A 266 19.02 -22.70 -24.44
N GLU A 267 18.20 -21.88 -25.07
CA GLU A 267 18.52 -20.46 -25.29
C GLU A 267 18.59 -19.70 -23.96
N TYR A 268 17.64 -19.96 -23.06
CA TYR A 268 17.58 -19.33 -21.74
C TYR A 268 18.84 -19.60 -20.90
N GLN A 269 19.34 -20.83 -20.96
CA GLN A 269 20.52 -21.25 -20.18
C GLN A 269 21.84 -20.89 -20.87
N SER A 270 21.90 -20.94 -22.20
CA SER A 270 23.12 -20.64 -22.95
C SER A 270 23.43 -19.14 -23.05
N LYS A 271 22.39 -18.28 -23.03
CA LYS A 271 22.53 -16.82 -23.16
C LYS A 271 21.82 -16.07 -22.02
N PRO A 272 22.22 -16.24 -20.76
CA PRO A 272 21.48 -15.71 -19.60
C PRO A 272 21.44 -14.18 -19.52
N THR A 273 22.31 -13.46 -20.24
CA THR A 273 22.38 -11.99 -20.29
C THR A 273 21.55 -11.38 -21.42
N ALA A 274 21.19 -12.17 -22.44
CA ALA A 274 20.46 -11.70 -23.62
C ALA A 274 19.07 -12.34 -23.73
N SER A 275 18.87 -13.51 -23.14
CA SER A 275 17.61 -14.26 -23.21
C SER A 275 16.89 -14.24 -21.86
N GLY A 276 15.62 -13.80 -21.89
CA GLY A 276 14.75 -13.70 -20.74
C GLY A 276 15.22 -12.67 -19.70
N VAL A 277 15.74 -11.53 -20.17
CA VAL A 277 16.26 -10.46 -19.31
C VAL A 277 15.15 -9.85 -18.44
N SER A 278 13.93 -9.73 -18.98
CA SER A 278 12.73 -9.25 -18.28
C SER A 278 11.99 -10.34 -17.46
N SER A 279 12.56 -11.54 -17.34
CA SER A 279 11.96 -12.65 -16.59
C SER A 279 12.44 -12.70 -15.13
N PHE A 280 11.60 -13.23 -14.23
CA PHE A 280 12.04 -13.54 -12.86
C PHE A 280 12.84 -14.84 -12.84
N LYS A 281 14.10 -14.74 -12.40
CA LYS A 281 14.94 -15.90 -12.06
C LYS A 281 14.82 -16.28 -10.59
N HIS A 282 14.81 -15.27 -9.74
CA HIS A 282 14.72 -15.40 -8.30
C HIS A 282 13.91 -14.21 -7.74
N LEU A 283 13.34 -14.41 -6.57
CA LEU A 283 12.67 -13.37 -5.79
C LEU A 283 13.31 -13.34 -4.41
N LEU A 284 13.62 -12.16 -3.91
CA LEU A 284 14.21 -11.96 -2.60
C LEU A 284 13.16 -11.38 -1.67
N ALA A 285 12.73 -12.16 -0.67
CA ALA A 285 11.87 -11.70 0.41
C ALA A 285 12.73 -11.27 1.61
N GLU A 286 12.49 -10.07 2.11
CA GLU A 286 13.01 -9.60 3.39
C GLU A 286 12.02 -9.94 4.51
N LEU A 287 12.39 -10.94 5.31
CA LEU A 287 11.63 -11.43 6.43
C LEU A 287 12.15 -10.84 7.75
N PRO A 288 11.36 -10.90 8.84
CA PRO A 288 11.81 -10.43 10.14
C PRO A 288 13.07 -11.18 10.66
N PRO A 289 13.77 -10.67 11.68
CA PRO A 289 14.87 -11.40 12.30
C PRO A 289 14.38 -12.66 13.02
N ARG A 290 15.28 -13.62 13.22
CA ARG A 290 15.04 -14.88 13.97
C ARG A 290 13.84 -15.72 13.48
N VAL A 291 13.53 -15.65 12.19
CA VAL A 291 12.56 -16.57 11.59
C VAL A 291 13.05 -18.02 11.72
N HIS A 292 12.12 -18.92 12.00
CA HIS A 292 12.35 -20.35 12.03
C HIS A 292 11.16 -21.09 11.41
N SER A 293 11.32 -22.41 11.19
CA SER A 293 10.29 -23.26 10.59
C SER A 293 9.76 -22.72 9.24
N VAL A 294 10.66 -22.14 8.44
CA VAL A 294 10.31 -21.55 7.14
C VAL A 294 9.98 -22.66 6.15
N TYR A 295 8.86 -22.52 5.45
CA TYR A 295 8.47 -23.40 4.34
C TYR A 295 8.04 -22.60 3.12
N TYR A 296 8.34 -23.13 1.94
CA TYR A 296 7.99 -22.57 0.65
C TYR A 296 7.38 -23.68 -0.21
N ARG A 297 6.10 -23.53 -0.56
CA ARG A 297 5.32 -24.56 -1.26
C ARG A 297 4.35 -23.94 -2.25
N ASP A 298 3.91 -24.72 -3.21
CA ASP A 298 2.77 -24.40 -4.05
C ASP A 298 1.64 -25.42 -3.84
N ASP A 299 0.61 -25.36 -4.68
CA ASP A 299 -0.57 -26.22 -4.58
C ASP A 299 -0.24 -27.71 -4.84
N ILE A 300 0.89 -27.99 -5.52
CA ILE A 300 1.33 -29.36 -5.83
C ILE A 300 2.43 -29.87 -4.89
N GLY A 301 2.86 -29.07 -3.92
CA GLY A 301 3.73 -29.51 -2.84
C GLY A 301 4.93 -28.61 -2.59
N ASN A 302 5.94 -29.16 -1.94
CA ASN A 302 7.13 -28.39 -1.55
C ASN A 302 7.96 -27.94 -2.77
N ILE A 303 8.56 -26.75 -2.66
CA ILE A 303 9.54 -26.25 -3.62
C ILE A 303 10.89 -26.15 -2.90
N SER A 304 11.83 -27.03 -3.25
CA SER A 304 13.14 -27.12 -2.59
C SER A 304 14.14 -26.06 -3.03
N SER A 305 13.85 -25.32 -4.10
CA SER A 305 14.69 -24.26 -4.65
C SER A 305 14.51 -22.94 -3.89
N SER A 306 14.91 -22.96 -2.61
CA SER A 306 14.95 -21.77 -1.74
C SER A 306 16.22 -21.74 -0.90
N ARG A 307 16.69 -20.53 -0.56
CA ARG A 307 17.86 -20.30 0.30
C ARG A 307 17.51 -19.27 1.36
N LEU A 308 17.61 -19.65 2.63
CA LEU A 308 17.38 -18.76 3.76
C LEU A 308 18.71 -18.32 4.37
N ARG A 309 18.88 -17.01 4.54
CA ARG A 309 19.99 -16.40 5.26
C ARG A 309 19.45 -15.58 6.42
N THR A 310 19.75 -15.99 7.64
CA THR A 310 19.32 -15.28 8.85
C THR A 310 20.40 -14.31 9.34
N ASN A 311 20.01 -13.09 9.68
CA ASN A 311 20.87 -12.10 10.33
C ASN A 311 20.17 -11.54 11.59
N SER A 312 20.91 -10.86 12.46
CA SER A 312 20.37 -10.29 13.70
C SER A 312 19.32 -9.19 13.48
N LYS A 313 19.39 -8.50 12.34
CA LYS A 313 18.47 -7.40 11.98
C LYS A 313 17.30 -7.83 11.09
N LYS A 314 17.53 -8.78 10.19
CA LYS A 314 16.56 -9.26 9.19
C LYS A 314 16.94 -10.66 8.72
N SER A 315 16.01 -11.35 8.08
CA SER A 315 16.28 -12.62 7.40
C SER A 315 15.96 -12.47 5.92
N GLU A 316 16.78 -13.06 5.06
CA GLU A 316 16.65 -12.97 3.61
C GLU A 316 16.27 -14.35 3.08
N LEU A 317 15.11 -14.47 2.44
CA LEU A 317 14.65 -15.69 1.80
C LEU A 317 14.70 -15.47 0.28
N LEU A 318 15.68 -16.09 -0.36
CA LEU A 318 15.78 -16.15 -1.81
C LEU A 318 15.00 -17.37 -2.30
N ILE A 319 13.95 -17.15 -3.09
CA ILE A 319 13.17 -18.22 -3.71
C ILE A 319 13.38 -18.25 -5.22
N GLU A 320 13.39 -19.45 -5.77
CA GLU A 320 13.40 -19.71 -7.20
C GLU A 320 12.10 -20.46 -7.53
N PRO A 321 11.15 -19.84 -8.27
CA PRO A 321 9.93 -20.52 -8.71
C PRO A 321 10.25 -21.75 -9.59
N ARG A 322 9.31 -22.69 -9.72
CA ARG A 322 9.51 -23.92 -10.52
C ARG A 322 9.89 -23.67 -11.98
N TYR A 323 9.53 -22.51 -12.52
CA TYR A 323 9.85 -22.06 -13.85
C TYR A 323 10.09 -20.55 -13.83
N PRO A 324 10.95 -20.02 -14.74
CA PRO A 324 11.13 -18.58 -14.85
C PRO A 324 9.81 -17.92 -15.25
N LEU A 325 9.49 -16.78 -14.65
CA LEU A 325 8.25 -16.07 -14.95
C LEU A 325 8.52 -15.00 -16.02
N PHE A 326 8.21 -15.35 -17.28
CA PHE A 326 8.15 -14.37 -18.37
C PHE A 326 6.88 -13.54 -18.30
N GLY A 327 6.83 -12.42 -19.02
CA GLY A 327 5.65 -11.55 -19.03
C GLY A 327 4.37 -12.29 -19.39
N GLY A 328 3.32 -12.03 -18.62
CA GLY A 328 2.03 -12.71 -18.67
C GLY A 328 1.96 -14.03 -17.90
N TRP A 329 3.08 -14.62 -17.48
CA TRP A 329 3.07 -15.84 -16.68
C TRP A 329 2.79 -15.51 -15.21
N LYS A 330 2.14 -16.47 -14.52
CA LYS A 330 1.71 -16.34 -13.12
C LYS A 330 2.23 -17.50 -12.30
N ALA A 331 2.56 -17.26 -11.03
CA ALA A 331 2.86 -18.29 -10.05
C ALA A 331 2.03 -18.09 -8.79
N THR A 332 1.43 -19.18 -8.31
CA THR A 332 0.79 -19.24 -7.00
C THR A 332 1.67 -20.01 -6.04
N PHE A 333 1.94 -19.43 -4.87
CA PHE A 333 2.75 -20.10 -3.86
C PHE A 333 2.43 -19.58 -2.46
N VAL A 334 2.87 -20.34 -1.47
CA VAL A 334 2.72 -20.06 -0.04
C VAL A 334 4.09 -20.01 0.60
N ILE A 335 4.34 -18.93 1.35
CA ILE A 335 5.47 -18.82 2.26
C ILE A 335 4.90 -18.83 3.67
N GLY A 336 5.42 -19.69 4.53
CA GLY A 336 5.12 -19.62 5.95
C GLY A 336 6.35 -19.72 6.80
N TYR A 337 6.30 -19.07 7.96
CA TYR A 337 7.41 -19.01 8.91
C TYR A 337 6.87 -18.68 10.30
N ALA A 338 7.68 -18.97 11.31
CA ALA A 338 7.38 -18.61 12.68
C ALA A 338 8.43 -17.65 13.22
N VAL A 339 7.99 -16.75 14.10
CA VAL A 339 8.84 -15.83 14.83
C VAL A 339 8.54 -15.90 16.33
N PRO A 340 9.51 -15.60 17.21
CA PRO A 340 9.28 -15.63 18.64
C PRO A 340 8.34 -14.51 19.09
N LEU A 341 7.38 -14.83 19.96
CA LEU A 341 6.32 -13.91 20.39
C LEU A 341 6.85 -12.60 20.98
N GLN A 342 7.91 -12.68 21.79
CA GLN A 342 8.49 -11.57 22.55
C GLN A 342 9.02 -10.40 21.69
N ASP A 343 9.26 -10.63 20.40
CA ASP A 343 9.76 -9.58 19.49
C ASP A 343 8.64 -8.74 18.87
N PHE A 344 7.41 -9.28 18.84
CA PHE A 344 6.28 -8.72 18.10
C PHE A 344 5.08 -8.44 18.99
N LEU A 345 4.99 -9.05 20.17
CA LEU A 345 3.94 -8.82 21.14
C LEU A 345 4.46 -8.00 22.32
N PHE A 346 3.77 -6.89 22.59
CA PHE A 346 4.12 -5.93 23.61
C PHE A 346 2.93 -5.63 24.51
N GLU A 347 3.20 -5.05 25.69
CA GLU A 347 2.18 -4.61 26.62
C GLU A 347 2.15 -3.07 26.68
N SER A 348 0.95 -2.51 26.65
CA SER A 348 0.74 -1.07 26.82
C SER A 348 0.66 -0.72 28.31
N ALA A 349 0.90 0.55 28.65
CA ALA A 349 0.81 1.03 30.03
C ALA A 349 -0.58 0.80 30.68
N ALA A 350 -1.64 0.68 29.86
CA ALA A 350 -3.00 0.40 30.31
C ALA A 350 -3.29 -1.11 30.49
N GLY A 351 -2.30 -1.98 30.35
CA GLY A 351 -2.43 -3.44 30.50
C GLY A 351 -3.02 -4.17 29.27
N ALA A 352 -3.29 -3.44 28.18
CA ALA A 352 -3.68 -4.07 26.91
C ALA A 352 -2.44 -4.58 26.16
N ARG A 353 -2.55 -5.73 25.51
CA ARG A 353 -1.48 -6.29 24.66
C ARG A 353 -1.62 -5.77 23.24
N TYR A 354 -0.52 -5.69 22.52
CA TYR A 354 -0.55 -5.34 21.10
C TYR A 354 0.50 -6.07 20.28
N LEU A 355 0.06 -6.55 19.12
CA LEU A 355 0.96 -6.97 18.05
C LEU A 355 1.53 -5.73 17.38
N ASN A 356 2.82 -5.73 17.06
CA ASN A 356 3.46 -4.75 16.20
C ASN A 356 4.16 -5.47 15.05
N PHE A 357 3.66 -5.33 13.82
CA PHE A 357 4.15 -6.08 12.66
C PHE A 357 4.17 -5.20 11.41
N SER A 358 4.91 -5.58 10.36
CA SER A 358 4.97 -4.80 9.11
C SER A 358 3.80 -5.10 8.17
N PHE A 359 3.20 -4.06 7.57
CA PHE A 359 1.99 -4.22 6.75
C PHE A 359 2.28 -4.72 5.33
N GLY A 360 3.32 -4.21 4.67
CA GLY A 360 3.55 -4.39 3.22
C GLY A 360 4.08 -5.77 2.79
N CYS A 361 4.28 -5.94 1.48
CA CYS A 361 4.90 -7.13 0.88
C CYS A 361 6.39 -7.22 1.28
N PRO A 362 6.92 -8.42 1.59
CA PRO A 362 8.33 -8.59 1.93
C PRO A 362 9.24 -8.62 0.69
N PHE A 363 8.68 -8.80 -0.51
CA PHE A 363 9.45 -8.75 -1.75
C PHE A 363 9.83 -7.32 -2.13
N ALA A 364 11.09 -7.13 -2.51
CA ALA A 364 11.56 -5.86 -3.04
C ALA A 364 10.87 -5.51 -4.37
N ASP A 365 10.69 -4.21 -4.61
CA ASP A 365 10.13 -3.65 -5.85
C ASP A 365 8.92 -4.43 -6.38
N THR A 366 7.95 -4.71 -5.50
CA THR A 366 6.74 -5.46 -5.82
C THR A 366 5.50 -4.62 -5.53
N VAL A 367 4.59 -4.56 -6.50
CA VAL A 367 3.25 -3.97 -6.33
C VAL A 367 2.29 -5.07 -5.90
N VAL A 368 1.39 -4.76 -4.97
CA VAL A 368 0.28 -5.66 -4.62
C VAL A 368 -1.05 -5.00 -4.95
N ASP A 369 -1.84 -5.61 -5.83
CA ASP A 369 -3.13 -5.04 -6.23
C ASP A 369 -4.16 -5.12 -5.11
N LYS A 370 -4.20 -6.26 -4.41
CA LYS A 370 -5.02 -6.47 -3.22
C LYS A 370 -4.21 -7.16 -2.12
N LEU A 371 -4.05 -6.47 -1.00
CA LEU A 371 -3.44 -6.99 0.21
C LEU A 371 -4.51 -7.18 1.30
N THR A 372 -4.62 -8.41 1.79
CA THR A 372 -5.49 -8.77 2.91
C THR A 372 -4.63 -9.30 4.06
N VAL A 373 -4.55 -8.55 5.16
CA VAL A 373 -3.85 -8.96 6.39
C VAL A 373 -4.87 -9.44 7.41
N LYS A 374 -4.77 -10.70 7.83
CA LYS A 374 -5.63 -11.34 8.83
C LYS A 374 -4.81 -11.57 10.10
N VAL A 375 -5.12 -10.85 11.16
CA VAL A 375 -4.50 -11.06 12.48
C VAL A 375 -5.43 -11.94 13.31
N VAL A 376 -5.04 -13.20 13.51
CA VAL A 376 -5.79 -14.17 14.31
C VAL A 376 -5.36 -14.03 15.77
N LEU A 377 -6.28 -13.52 16.59
CA LEU A 377 -6.06 -13.31 18.01
C LEU A 377 -6.33 -14.59 18.81
N PRO A 378 -5.64 -14.78 19.95
CA PRO A 378 -5.89 -15.92 20.84
C PRO A 378 -7.34 -15.97 21.33
N GLU A 379 -7.87 -17.18 21.57
CA GLU A 379 -9.24 -17.36 22.06
C GLU A 379 -9.47 -16.59 23.38
N GLY A 380 -10.63 -15.94 23.51
CA GLY A 380 -10.93 -15.09 24.68
C GLY A 380 -10.38 -13.66 24.61
N SER A 381 -9.77 -13.26 23.49
CA SER A 381 -9.35 -11.87 23.25
C SER A 381 -10.56 -10.95 23.02
N LYS A 382 -10.55 -9.77 23.64
CA LYS A 382 -11.63 -8.78 23.63
C LYS A 382 -11.17 -7.42 23.11
N ASP A 383 -12.13 -6.65 22.60
CA ASP A 383 -11.99 -5.25 22.17
C ASP A 383 -10.78 -5.00 21.24
N PRO A 384 -10.67 -5.68 20.08
CA PRO A 384 -9.57 -5.44 19.17
C PRO A 384 -9.63 -4.01 18.60
N SER A 385 -8.47 -3.33 18.52
CA SER A 385 -8.35 -2.03 17.86
C SER A 385 -7.05 -1.93 17.06
N VAL A 386 -7.11 -1.24 15.92
CA VAL A 386 -6.03 -1.22 14.93
C VAL A 386 -5.44 0.19 14.86
N LYS A 387 -4.12 0.28 14.83
CA LYS A 387 -3.39 1.52 14.52
C LYS A 387 -2.53 1.30 13.28
N VAL A 388 -2.81 2.07 12.24
CA VAL A 388 -2.09 2.07 10.97
C VAL A 388 -2.04 3.50 10.43
N SER A 389 -0.96 3.85 9.72
CA SER A 389 -0.69 5.23 9.28
C SER A 389 -1.40 5.66 7.99
N PHE A 390 -2.25 4.81 7.41
CA PHE A 390 -2.95 5.05 6.15
C PHE A 390 -4.33 4.37 6.19
N PRO A 391 -5.28 4.82 5.35
CA PRO A 391 -6.63 4.23 5.32
C PRO A 391 -6.59 2.77 4.88
N VAL A 392 -7.30 1.93 5.62
CA VAL A 392 -7.52 0.50 5.34
C VAL A 392 -8.97 0.16 5.66
N GLU A 393 -9.56 -0.76 4.89
CA GLU A 393 -10.86 -1.32 5.22
C GLU A 393 -10.68 -2.35 6.34
N GLN A 394 -11.51 -2.26 7.39
CA GLN A 394 -11.39 -3.10 8.57
C GLN A 394 -12.66 -3.93 8.74
N SER A 395 -12.50 -5.22 9.03
CA SER A 395 -13.60 -6.09 9.42
C SER A 395 -13.18 -7.10 10.48
N LEU A 396 -14.14 -7.61 11.25
CA LEU A 396 -13.92 -8.67 12.22
C LEU A 396 -14.57 -9.95 11.71
N LYS A 397 -13.84 -11.06 11.81
CA LYS A 397 -14.32 -12.41 11.50
C LYS A 397 -14.01 -13.35 12.66
N THR A 398 -14.63 -14.52 12.64
CA THR A 398 -14.32 -15.60 13.59
C THR A 398 -13.72 -16.76 12.83
N LYS A 399 -12.63 -17.33 13.36
CA LYS A 399 -11.97 -18.53 12.83
C LYS A 399 -11.93 -19.59 13.92
N TYR A 400 -12.11 -20.84 13.53
CA TYR A 400 -11.94 -22.00 14.41
C TYR A 400 -10.67 -22.74 14.00
N SER A 401 -9.83 -23.04 14.97
CA SER A 401 -8.60 -23.81 14.86
C SER A 401 -8.66 -25.02 15.81
N TYR A 402 -7.54 -25.71 15.96
CA TYR A 402 -7.41 -26.82 16.89
C TYR A 402 -7.60 -26.37 18.34
N LEU A 403 -8.36 -27.15 19.10
CA LEU A 403 -8.65 -26.94 20.53
C LEU A 403 -9.47 -25.67 20.86
N ASP A 404 -10.01 -24.99 19.86
CA ASP A 404 -10.86 -23.82 20.07
C ASP A 404 -12.29 -24.23 20.45
N ILE A 405 -12.90 -23.58 21.45
CA ILE A 405 -14.28 -23.86 21.89
C ILE A 405 -15.26 -22.79 21.38
N VAL A 406 -14.93 -21.53 21.60
CA VAL A 406 -15.73 -20.34 21.24
C VAL A 406 -15.32 -19.80 19.87
N GLY A 407 -14.05 -20.02 19.50
CA GLY A 407 -13.46 -19.52 18.27
C GLY A 407 -12.61 -18.26 18.49
N ARG A 408 -11.69 -18.02 17.57
CA ARG A 408 -10.72 -16.93 17.60
C ARG A 408 -11.21 -15.72 16.81
N THR A 409 -11.05 -14.54 17.41
CA THR A 409 -11.32 -13.27 16.74
C THR A 409 -10.23 -12.97 15.73
N VAL A 410 -10.62 -12.73 14.48
CA VAL A 410 -9.72 -12.37 13.38
C VAL A 410 -9.97 -10.93 12.98
N VAL A 411 -8.93 -10.10 13.08
CA VAL A 411 -8.95 -8.72 12.59
C VAL A 411 -8.47 -8.74 11.14
N VAL A 412 -9.34 -8.36 10.21
CA VAL A 412 -9.05 -8.34 8.78
C VAL A 412 -8.85 -6.91 8.32
N LEU A 413 -7.69 -6.64 7.73
CA LEU A 413 -7.32 -5.37 7.13
C LEU A 413 -7.18 -5.56 5.63
N GLU A 414 -7.95 -4.82 4.84
CA GLU A 414 -7.88 -4.85 3.38
C GLU A 414 -7.40 -3.51 2.83
N LYS A 415 -6.45 -3.57 1.90
CA LYS A 415 -6.00 -2.39 1.16
C LYS A 415 -5.72 -2.78 -0.29
N LYS A 416 -6.18 -1.91 -1.20
CA LYS A 416 -5.88 -1.98 -2.62
C LYS A 416 -4.68 -1.11 -2.98
N ASN A 417 -4.04 -1.46 -4.09
CA ASN A 417 -2.91 -0.74 -4.66
C ASN A 417 -1.81 -0.42 -3.64
N VAL A 418 -1.04 -1.44 -3.24
CA VAL A 418 -0.01 -1.34 -2.20
C VAL A 418 1.37 -1.33 -2.84
N ALA A 419 2.05 -0.18 -2.75
CA ALA A 419 3.47 -0.02 -3.06
C ALA A 419 4.40 -0.44 -1.90
N PRO A 420 5.70 -0.69 -2.15
CA PRO A 420 6.69 -1.05 -1.12
C PRO A 420 6.75 -0.09 0.08
N GLU A 421 6.46 1.20 -0.12
CA GLU A 421 6.49 2.26 0.90
C GLU A 421 5.36 2.16 1.94
N HIS A 422 4.40 1.25 1.73
CA HIS A 422 3.42 0.83 2.73
C HIS A 422 3.96 -0.24 3.68
N ASN A 423 5.19 -0.73 3.48
CA ASN A 423 5.85 -1.66 4.38
C ASN A 423 6.35 -0.94 5.66
N VAL A 424 5.40 -0.39 6.41
CA VAL A 424 5.60 0.26 7.70
C VAL A 424 4.92 -0.55 8.80
N PRO A 425 5.32 -0.38 10.07
CA PRO A 425 4.68 -1.06 11.19
C PRO A 425 3.22 -0.66 11.35
N PHE A 426 2.37 -1.64 11.65
CA PHE A 426 1.00 -1.47 12.12
C PHE A 426 0.82 -2.22 13.45
N GLN A 427 -0.16 -1.79 14.24
CA GLN A 427 -0.42 -2.36 15.55
C GLN A 427 -1.86 -2.85 15.71
N VAL A 428 -2.04 -4.01 16.35
CA VAL A 428 -3.35 -4.54 16.73
C VAL A 428 -3.36 -4.72 18.24
N HIS A 429 -4.11 -3.85 18.93
CA HIS A 429 -4.33 -3.89 20.37
C HIS A 429 -5.50 -4.81 20.71
N TYR A 430 -5.40 -5.54 21.82
CA TYR A 430 -6.48 -6.36 22.35
C TYR A 430 -6.32 -6.57 23.86
N LYS A 431 -7.41 -6.92 24.55
CA LYS A 431 -7.41 -7.31 25.96
C LYS A 431 -7.48 -8.83 26.06
N PHE A 432 -6.67 -9.42 26.92
CA PHE A 432 -6.64 -10.86 27.15
C PHE A 432 -6.41 -11.17 28.61
N ASN A 433 -7.25 -12.04 29.18
CA ASN A 433 -7.05 -12.53 30.54
C ASN A 433 -6.25 -13.85 30.49
N PRO A 434 -5.05 -13.92 31.10
CA PRO A 434 -4.20 -15.11 31.10
C PRO A 434 -4.88 -16.41 31.55
N ILE A 435 -5.91 -16.32 32.41
CA ILE A 435 -6.65 -17.49 32.88
C ILE A 435 -7.27 -18.30 31.73
N PHE A 436 -7.63 -17.64 30.61
CA PHE A 436 -8.18 -18.32 29.43
C PHE A 436 -7.19 -19.29 28.78
N MET A 437 -5.86 -19.15 29.00
CA MET A 437 -4.88 -20.13 28.52
C MET A 437 -5.05 -21.52 29.15
N LEU A 438 -5.69 -21.61 30.32
CA LEU A 438 -5.97 -22.90 30.97
C LEU A 438 -7.15 -23.65 30.34
N ALA A 439 -7.96 -22.99 29.51
CA ALA A 439 -9.11 -23.62 28.87
C ALA A 439 -8.69 -24.78 27.95
N GLU A 440 -7.68 -24.58 27.10
CA GLU A 440 -7.20 -25.60 26.15
C GLU A 440 -6.68 -26.87 26.88
N PRO A 441 -5.78 -26.80 27.88
CA PRO A 441 -5.38 -27.99 28.64
C PRO A 441 -6.51 -28.64 29.43
N LEU A 442 -7.37 -27.85 30.08
CA LEU A 442 -8.48 -28.39 30.88
C LEU A 442 -9.52 -29.11 30.01
N MET A 443 -9.72 -28.66 28.77
CA MET A 443 -10.57 -29.34 27.81
C MET A 443 -10.05 -30.75 27.50
N LEU A 444 -8.75 -30.88 27.20
CA LEU A 444 -8.12 -32.17 26.96
C LEU A 444 -8.21 -33.09 28.19
N VAL A 445 -7.87 -32.55 29.38
CA VAL A 445 -7.99 -33.30 30.64
C VAL A 445 -9.41 -33.79 30.85
N SER A 446 -10.41 -32.95 30.60
CA SER A 446 -11.83 -33.30 30.75
C SER A 446 -12.25 -34.40 29.76
N ALA A 447 -11.79 -34.33 28.51
CA ALA A 447 -12.09 -35.35 27.50
C ALA A 447 -11.52 -36.72 27.89
N PHE A 448 -10.25 -36.79 28.29
CA PHE A 448 -9.64 -38.03 28.77
C PHE A 448 -10.29 -38.53 30.06
N PHE A 449 -10.60 -37.64 31.00
CA PHE A 449 -11.30 -37.99 32.23
C PHE A 449 -12.66 -38.63 31.95
N LEU A 450 -13.47 -38.04 31.06
CA LEU A 450 -14.77 -38.58 30.67
C LEU A 450 -14.65 -39.94 29.96
N PHE A 451 -13.62 -40.13 29.14
CA PHE A 451 -13.33 -41.42 28.52
C PHE A 451 -13.08 -42.52 29.57
N PHE A 452 -12.27 -42.24 30.60
CA PHE A 452 -12.01 -43.19 31.68
C PHE A 452 -13.25 -43.44 32.55
N VAL A 453 -14.04 -42.40 32.86
CA VAL A 453 -15.31 -42.54 33.58
C VAL A 453 -16.29 -43.41 32.80
N THR A 454 -16.40 -43.19 31.49
CA THR A 454 -17.28 -44.00 30.60
C THR A 454 -16.83 -45.46 30.58
N SER A 455 -15.53 -45.71 30.50
CA SER A 455 -14.96 -47.06 30.56
C SER A 455 -15.27 -47.75 31.90
N LEU A 456 -15.16 -47.02 33.01
CA LEU A 456 -15.49 -47.53 34.34
C LEU A 456 -16.99 -47.87 34.44
N VAL A 457 -17.87 -46.97 33.97
CA VAL A 457 -19.32 -47.21 33.95
C VAL A 457 -19.64 -48.44 33.11
N TYR A 458 -19.08 -48.55 31.90
CA TYR A 458 -19.28 -49.70 31.02
C TYR A 458 -18.91 -51.03 31.69
N LEU A 459 -17.79 -51.07 32.43
CA LEU A 459 -17.36 -52.27 33.18
C LEU A 459 -18.31 -52.66 34.32
N HIS A 460 -19.11 -51.73 34.84
CA HIS A 460 -20.06 -51.97 35.91
C HIS A 460 -21.50 -52.18 35.44
N ILE A 461 -21.77 -52.05 34.13
CA ILE A 461 -23.08 -52.37 33.56
C ILE A 461 -23.14 -53.88 33.29
N ASP A 462 -23.95 -54.58 34.08
CA ASP A 462 -24.28 -55.99 33.85
C ASP A 462 -25.36 -56.08 32.76
N LEU A 463 -24.98 -56.56 31.57
CA LEU A 463 -25.87 -56.77 30.41
C LEU A 463 -26.35 -58.23 30.31
N SER A 464 -26.20 -59.06 31.36
CA SER A 464 -26.63 -60.46 31.33
C SER A 464 -28.17 -60.60 31.34
N LEU A 465 -28.70 -61.42 30.42
CA LEU A 465 -30.16 -61.66 30.28
C LEU A 465 -30.70 -62.70 31.26
N ARG A 466 -29.83 -63.51 31.87
CA ARG A 466 -30.14 -64.41 32.98
C ARG A 466 -28.97 -64.38 33.95
N LYS A 467 -29.29 -64.12 35.22
CA LYS A 467 -28.34 -64.17 36.32
C LYS A 467 -28.04 -65.59 36.76
#